data_AF-A0A0D0BAD6-F1
#
_entry.id   AF-A0A0D0BAD6-F1
#
_cell.length_a   1.000
_cell.length_b   1.000
_cell.length_c   1.000
_cell.angle_alpha   90.00
_cell.angle_beta   90.00
_cell.angle_gamma   90.00
#
_symmetry.space_group_name_H-M   'P 1'
#
loop_
_entity.id
_entity.type
_entity.pdbx_description
1 polymer ?
#
loop_
_entity_poly.entity_id
_entity_poly.type
_entity_poly.pdbx_seq_one_letter_code
_entity_poly.pdbx_strand_id
1 'polypeptide(L)'
;MQAKGFHTTLSTKIPLHARHEYASCNLFVLHELPADIIVDSFELDDHGFCFQFVGNTNLELPTSGVANESGWLLVAVKPETDLVVVDVPLHVRYGVPREGHDPRHAIQLPPPTCFWACTSSCALQALSCRPCLDCF
;
A
#
# COMPACT_ATOMS: atom_id res chain seq x y z
N MET A 1 -2.95 -11.91 -28.11
CA MET A 1 -1.73 -11.71 -27.30
C MET A 1 -2.17 -10.99 -26.03
N GLN A 2 -2.12 -11.65 -24.88
CA GLN A 2 -2.48 -11.01 -23.62
C GLN A 2 -1.20 -10.39 -23.06
N ALA A 3 -1.08 -9.07 -23.11
CA ALA A 3 0.01 -8.36 -22.47
C ALA A 3 -0.11 -8.61 -20.96
N LYS A 4 0.74 -9.48 -20.42
CA LYS A 4 0.88 -9.62 -18.97
C LYS A 4 1.69 -8.43 -18.49
N GLY A 5 1.01 -7.39 -18.02
CA GLY A 5 1.67 -6.35 -17.22
C GLY A 5 2.29 -6.98 -15.97
N PHE A 6 3.32 -6.34 -15.40
CA PHE A 6 3.95 -6.79 -14.16
C PHE A 6 3.09 -6.41 -12.94
N HIS A 7 1.87 -6.94 -12.91
CA HIS A 7 0.91 -6.76 -11.83
C HIS A 7 1.01 -7.91 -10.83
N THR A 8 1.16 -7.60 -9.55
CA THR A 8 1.28 -8.56 -8.45
C THR A 8 0.55 -8.06 -7.22
N THR A 9 0.23 -8.96 -6.28
CA THR A 9 -0.43 -8.60 -5.02
C THR A 9 0.53 -8.83 -3.85
N LEU A 10 0.66 -7.86 -2.96
CA LEU A 10 1.36 -7.99 -1.69
C LEU A 10 0.35 -8.28 -0.57
N SER A 11 0.34 -9.52 -0.09
CA SER A 11 -0.56 -9.97 0.97
C SER A 11 0.10 -9.86 2.35
N THR A 12 -0.50 -9.06 3.23
CA THR A 12 -0.09 -8.93 4.64
C THR A 12 -1.11 -9.62 5.54
N LYS A 13 -0.66 -10.58 6.34
CA LYS A 13 -1.50 -11.33 7.29
C LYS A 13 -1.16 -10.91 8.72
N ILE A 14 -2.14 -10.34 9.41
CA ILE A 14 -1.97 -9.78 10.75
C ILE A 14 -2.85 -10.56 11.73
N PRO A 15 -2.28 -11.44 12.56
CA PRO A 15 -3.02 -12.10 13.62
C PRO A 15 -3.29 -11.11 14.77
N LEU A 16 -4.54 -11.07 15.26
CA LEU A 16 -4.96 -10.22 16.36
C LEU A 16 -5.18 -11.07 17.61
N HIS A 17 -4.34 -10.89 18.62
CA HIS A 17 -4.44 -11.67 19.86
C HIS A 17 -5.24 -10.98 20.98
N ALA A 18 -5.62 -9.71 20.82
CA ALA A 18 -6.31 -8.92 21.87
C ALA A 18 -7.25 -7.82 21.29
N ARG A 19 -8.15 -8.18 20.36
CA ARG A 19 -9.02 -7.21 19.67
C ARG A 19 -9.89 -6.35 20.63
N HIS A 20 -10.29 -6.91 21.76
CA HIS A 20 -11.15 -6.22 22.74
C HIS A 20 -10.48 -5.00 23.40
N GLU A 21 -9.15 -4.98 23.50
CA GLU A 21 -8.41 -3.88 24.12
C GLU A 21 -8.41 -2.60 23.26
N TYR A 22 -8.72 -2.72 21.97
CA TYR A 22 -8.64 -1.64 20.97
C TYR A 22 -9.98 -1.35 20.30
N ALA A 23 -11.11 -1.62 20.97
CA ALA A 23 -12.45 -1.49 20.39
C ALA A 23 -12.80 -0.07 19.87
N SER A 24 -12.12 0.97 20.38
CA SER A 24 -12.28 2.38 19.95
C SER A 24 -11.20 2.87 18.99
N CYS A 25 -10.36 1.96 18.48
CA CYS A 25 -9.20 2.28 17.66
C CYS A 25 -9.32 1.68 16.26
N ASN A 26 -8.70 2.31 15.28
CA ASN A 26 -8.56 1.74 13.94
C ASN A 26 -7.16 1.14 13.79
N LEU A 27 -7.06 0.03 13.07
CA LEU A 27 -5.79 -0.58 12.71
C LEU A 27 -5.29 0.09 11.43
N PHE A 28 -4.03 0.50 11.43
CA PHE A 28 -3.37 1.07 10.27
C PHE A 28 -2.19 0.19 9.85
N VAL A 29 -2.01 0.04 8.55
CA VAL A 29 -0.91 -0.69 7.93
C VAL A 29 -0.17 0.26 7.03
N LEU A 30 1.08 0.56 7.39
CA LEU A 30 1.97 1.44 6.64
C LEU A 30 2.98 0.59 5.85
N HIS A 31 2.97 0.77 4.53
CA HIS A 31 3.93 0.19 3.61
C HIS A 31 4.89 1.27 3.12
N GLU A 32 6.19 0.99 3.21
CA GLU A 32 7.20 1.68 2.43
C GLU A 32 7.41 0.90 1.12
N LEU A 33 7.38 1.60 -0.01
CA LEU A 33 7.46 1.01 -1.34
C LEU A 33 8.66 1.60 -2.08
N PRO A 34 9.62 0.78 -2.54
CA PRO A 34 10.77 1.27 -3.27
C PRO A 34 10.34 1.86 -4.61
N ALA A 35 11.21 2.68 -5.22
CA ALA A 35 10.94 3.35 -6.49
C ALA A 35 10.53 2.39 -7.61
N ASP A 36 10.99 1.12 -7.56
CA ASP A 36 10.63 0.06 -8.51
C ASP A 36 9.16 -0.38 -8.46
N ILE A 37 8.40 0.06 -7.46
CA ILE A 37 7.05 -0.40 -7.19
C ILE A 37 6.07 0.77 -7.29
N ILE A 38 4.92 0.50 -7.89
CA ILE A 38 3.79 1.42 -7.97
C ILE A 38 2.58 0.75 -7.34
N VAL A 39 1.83 1.49 -6.53
CA VAL A 39 0.54 1.04 -6.03
C VAL A 39 -0.51 1.20 -7.11
N ASP A 40 -1.36 0.19 -7.31
CA ASP A 40 -2.58 0.37 -8.08
C ASP A 40 -3.67 1.00 -7.20
N SER A 41 -3.71 2.33 -7.20
CA SER A 41 -4.70 3.08 -6.40
C SER A 41 -6.13 2.87 -6.89
N PHE A 42 -6.33 2.57 -8.17
CA PHE A 42 -7.67 2.34 -8.72
C PHE A 42 -8.22 0.99 -8.28
N GLU A 43 -7.38 -0.05 -8.32
CA GLU A 43 -7.77 -1.36 -7.82
C GLU A 43 -7.99 -1.34 -6.29
N LEU A 44 -7.18 -0.58 -5.53
CA LEU A 44 -7.45 -0.37 -4.10
C LEU A 44 -8.83 0.26 -3.83
N ASP A 45 -9.21 1.25 -4.64
CA ASP A 45 -10.53 1.89 -4.54
C ASP A 45 -11.67 0.93 -4.93
N ASP A 46 -11.48 0.12 -5.97
CA ASP A 46 -12.45 -0.90 -6.42
C ASP A 46 -12.67 -1.99 -5.35
N HIS A 47 -11.60 -2.38 -4.64
CA HIS A 47 -11.71 -3.27 -3.47
C HIS A 47 -12.28 -2.60 -2.22
N GLY A 48 -12.56 -1.29 -2.27
CA GLY A 48 -13.15 -0.52 -1.17
C GLY A 48 -12.19 -0.25 0.00
N PHE A 49 -10.88 -0.26 -0.24
CA PHE A 49 -9.91 0.11 0.78
C PHE A 49 -9.96 1.61 1.07
N CYS A 50 -9.82 1.97 2.34
CA CYS A 50 -9.55 3.35 2.73
C CYS A 50 -8.05 3.55 2.93
N PHE A 51 -7.42 4.32 2.05
CA PHE A 51 -5.97 4.47 2.02
C PHE A 51 -5.51 5.89 1.70
N GLN A 52 -4.25 6.17 2.02
CA GLN A 52 -3.53 7.36 1.59
C GLN A 52 -2.21 6.92 0.97
N PHE A 53 -1.90 7.44 -0.21
CA PHE A 53 -0.64 7.17 -0.90
C PHE A 53 0.14 8.47 -1.14
N VAL A 54 1.43 8.44 -0.85
CA VAL A 54 2.38 9.51 -1.16
C VAL A 54 3.54 8.89 -1.95
N GLY A 55 3.70 9.29 -3.20
CA GLY A 55 4.75 8.78 -4.07
C GLY A 55 4.47 9.04 -5.54
N ASN A 56 5.29 8.46 -6.42
CA ASN A 56 5.13 8.61 -7.85
C ASN A 56 4.07 7.63 -8.40
N THR A 57 3.03 8.17 -9.05
CA THR A 57 1.91 7.42 -9.63
C THR A 57 1.99 7.24 -11.15
N ASN A 58 3.00 7.80 -11.81
CA ASN A 58 3.12 7.70 -13.27
C ASN A 58 3.62 6.31 -13.67
N LEU A 59 2.72 5.48 -14.20
CA LEU A 59 2.98 4.09 -14.63
C LEU A 59 3.99 3.98 -15.77
N GLU A 60 4.16 5.04 -16.56
CA GLU A 60 5.00 5.04 -17.76
C GLU A 60 6.47 5.40 -17.48
N LEU A 61 6.78 5.93 -16.29
CA LEU A 61 8.16 6.29 -15.94
C LEU A 61 8.96 5.04 -15.56
N PRO A 62 10.12 4.78 -16.22
CA PRO A 62 11.04 3.75 -15.80
C PRO A 62 11.68 4.11 -14.46
N THR A 63 12.35 3.16 -13.82
CA THR A 63 13.00 3.39 -12.51
C THR A 63 14.05 4.49 -12.56
N SER A 64 14.75 4.66 -13.69
CA SER A 64 15.70 5.77 -13.90
C SER A 64 15.03 7.15 -14.02
N GLY A 65 13.73 7.20 -14.29
CA GLY A 65 12.95 8.44 -14.45
C GLY A 65 12.25 8.89 -13.16
N VAL A 66 12.32 8.08 -12.09
CA VAL A 66 11.84 8.43 -10.76
C VAL A 66 13.09 8.79 -9.95
N ALA A 67 13.10 9.94 -9.27
CA ALA A 67 14.11 10.16 -8.23
C ALA A 67 14.05 8.95 -7.28
N ASN A 68 15.18 8.47 -6.74
CA ASN A 68 15.25 7.24 -5.89
C ASN A 68 14.52 7.41 -4.54
N GLU A 69 13.26 7.79 -4.57
CA GLU A 69 12.40 8.16 -3.47
C GLU A 69 11.40 7.01 -3.27
N SER A 70 11.33 6.52 -2.04
CA SER A 70 10.30 5.55 -1.65
C SER A 70 8.92 6.20 -1.63
N GLY A 71 7.92 5.46 -2.07
CA GLY A 71 6.52 5.77 -1.82
C GLY A 71 6.06 5.25 -0.45
N TRP A 72 5.00 5.84 0.07
CA TRP A 72 4.38 5.48 1.35
C TRP A 72 2.89 5.24 1.13
N LEU A 73 2.42 4.06 1.52
CA LEU A 73 1.00 3.69 1.47
C LEU A 73 0.52 3.40 2.88
N LEU A 74 -0.45 4.17 3.35
CA LEU A 74 -1.14 3.95 4.61
C LEU A 74 -2.53 3.39 4.32
N VAL A 75 -2.83 2.19 4.81
CA VAL A 75 -4.14 1.54 4.67
C VAL A 75 -4.83 1.50 6.03
N ALA A 76 -6.06 2.00 6.09
CA ALA A 76 -6.93 1.89 7.24
C ALA A 76 -7.73 0.58 7.16
N VAL A 77 -7.65 -0.24 8.20
CA VAL A 77 -8.27 -1.55 8.23
C VAL A 77 -9.20 -1.67 9.43
N LYS A 78 -10.42 -2.14 9.16
CA LYS A 78 -11.38 -2.50 10.20
C LYS A 78 -11.29 -4.01 10.40
N PRO A 79 -10.72 -4.47 11.52
CA PRO A 79 -10.64 -5.90 11.77
C PRO A 79 -12.02 -6.46 12.03
N GLU A 80 -12.47 -7.42 11.21
CA GLU A 80 -13.75 -8.14 11.37
C GLU A 80 -13.57 -9.48 12.09
N THR A 81 -12.41 -10.11 11.92
CA THR A 81 -12.03 -11.40 12.53
C THR A 81 -10.69 -11.28 13.26
N ASP A 82 -10.23 -12.35 13.90
CA ASP A 82 -8.93 -12.41 14.58
C ASP A 82 -7.75 -12.50 13.60
N LEU A 83 -8.02 -12.60 12.30
CA LEU A 83 -7.03 -12.54 11.24
C LEU A 83 -7.42 -11.47 10.24
N VAL A 84 -6.58 -10.45 10.11
CA VAL A 84 -6.72 -9.43 9.08
C VAL A 84 -5.82 -9.77 7.92
N VAL A 85 -6.37 -9.73 6.70
CA VAL A 85 -5.62 -9.87 5.46
C VAL A 85 -5.74 -8.56 4.70
N VAL A 86 -4.61 -7.96 4.35
CA VAL A 86 -4.53 -6.76 3.52
C VAL A 86 -3.81 -7.13 2.25
N ASP A 87 -4.55 -7.09 1.14
CA ASP A 87 -4.03 -7.39 -0.19
C ASP A 87 -3.83 -6.08 -0.96
N VAL A 88 -2.58 -5.70 -1.14
CA VAL A 88 -2.22 -4.47 -1.85
C VAL A 88 -1.85 -4.82 -3.30
N PRO A 89 -2.60 -4.32 -4.31
CA PRO A 89 -2.25 -4.48 -5.71
C PRO A 89 -1.08 -3.56 -6.07
N LEU A 90 -0.06 -4.14 -6.73
CA LEU A 90 1.20 -3.50 -7.04
C LEU A 90 1.58 -3.73 -8.50
N HIS A 91 2.18 -2.72 -9.13
CA HIS A 91 2.86 -2.83 -10.41
C HIS A 91 4.37 -2.69 -10.23
N VAL A 92 5.14 -3.45 -11.00
CA VAL A 92 6.60 -3.29 -11.07
C VAL A 92 6.95 -2.36 -12.23
N ARG A 93 7.80 -1.37 -11.96
CA ARG A 93 8.35 -0.45 -12.97
C ARG A 93 9.33 -1.15 -13.90
N TYR A 94 9.48 -0.59 -15.09
CA TYR A 94 10.56 -0.97 -15.98
C TYR A 94 11.92 -0.63 -15.36
N GLY A 95 12.69 -1.68 -15.06
CA GLY A 95 14.06 -1.56 -14.60
C GLY A 95 15.00 -1.02 -15.69
N VAL A 96 16.17 -0.55 -15.27
CA VAL A 96 17.22 -0.11 -16.20
C VAL A 96 17.84 -1.32 -16.89
N PRO A 97 17.97 -1.32 -18.24
CA PRO A 97 18.69 -2.38 -18.95
C PRO A 97 20.10 -2.55 -18.38
N ARG A 98 20.47 -3.79 -18.04
CA ARG A 98 21.80 -4.13 -17.52
C ARG A 98 22.59 -4.94 -18.55
N GLU A 99 23.88 -4.66 -18.67
CA GLU A 99 24.80 -5.52 -19.42
C GLU A 99 25.23 -6.71 -18.56
N GLY A 100 25.22 -7.93 -19.11
CA GLY A 100 25.71 -9.13 -18.43
C GLY A 100 24.78 -10.36 -18.53
N HIS A 101 25.15 -11.42 -17.80
CA HIS A 101 24.46 -12.73 -17.84
C HIS A 101 23.32 -12.89 -16.82
N ASP A 102 23.16 -11.97 -15.86
CA ASP A 102 22.04 -12.00 -14.91
C ASP A 102 20.97 -10.97 -15.29
N PRO A 103 19.87 -11.39 -15.92
CA PRO A 103 18.80 -10.49 -16.33
C PRO A 103 17.87 -10.11 -15.17
N ARG A 104 18.07 -10.64 -13.95
CA ARG A 104 17.14 -10.49 -12.84
C ARG A 104 17.51 -9.30 -11.96
N HIS A 105 16.48 -8.58 -11.54
CA HIS A 105 16.60 -7.54 -10.52
C HIS A 105 15.72 -7.92 -9.33
N ALA A 106 16.35 -8.15 -8.18
CA ALA A 106 15.63 -8.42 -6.94
C ALA A 106 15.25 -7.09 -6.27
N ILE A 107 13.96 -6.86 -6.13
CA ILE A 107 13.39 -5.72 -5.41
C ILE A 107 13.14 -6.17 -3.97
N GLN A 108 13.67 -5.42 -3.01
CA GLN A 108 13.47 -5.69 -1.59
C GLN A 108 12.26 -4.88 -1.09
N LEU A 109 11.26 -5.58 -0.57
CA LEU A 109 10.10 -4.96 0.07
C LEU A 109 10.27 -5.05 1.59
N PRO A 110 10.35 -3.92 2.30
CA PRO A 110 10.40 -3.94 3.75
C PRO A 110 9.06 -4.46 4.32
N PRO A 111 9.07 -5.16 5.47
CA PRO A 111 7.84 -5.53 6.15
C PRO A 111 6.99 -4.29 6.52
N PRO A 112 5.66 -4.38 6.45
CA PRO A 112 4.80 -3.27 6.82
C PRO A 112 4.85 -2.98 8.32
N THR A 113 4.67 -1.72 8.67
CA THR A 113 4.49 -1.29 10.06
C THR A 113 3.00 -1.27 10.39
N CYS A 114 2.58 -2.07 11.36
CA CYS A 114 1.19 -2.16 11.80
C CYS A 114 1.04 -1.47 13.16
N PHE A 115 0.04 -0.59 13.30
CA PHE A 115 -0.21 0.09 14.55
C PHE A 115 -1.69 0.43 14.74
N TRP A 116 -2.11 0.52 15.99
CA TRP A 116 -3.43 0.99 16.36
C TRP A 116 -3.39 2.50 16.59
N ALA A 117 -4.33 3.24 16.00
CA ALA A 117 -4.55 4.63 16.37
C ALA A 117 -5.97 4.81 16.89
N CYS A 118 -6.05 5.31 18.12
CA CYS A 118 -7.30 5.55 18.83
C CYS A 118 -7.62 7.04 18.74
N THR A 119 -8.85 7.39 18.41
CA THR A 119 -9.28 8.77 18.56
C THR A 119 -9.38 9.05 20.06
N SER A 120 -8.44 9.81 20.61
CA SER A 120 -8.69 10.57 21.83
C SER A 120 -10.01 11.33 21.63
N SER A 121 -10.84 11.44 22.66
CA SER A 121 -12.16 12.12 22.60
C SER A 121 -12.13 13.59 22.15
N CYS A 122 -10.99 14.12 21.73
CA CYS A 122 -10.79 15.41 21.11
C CYS A 122 -9.69 15.30 20.02
N ALA A 123 -10.03 15.60 18.76
CA ALA A 123 -9.15 15.77 17.59
C ALA A 123 -8.57 14.51 16.90
N LEU A 124 -9.30 13.98 15.91
CA LEU A 124 -8.87 13.80 14.50
C LEU A 124 -9.84 12.87 13.76
N GLN A 125 -10.81 13.45 13.04
CA GLN A 125 -11.65 12.77 12.04
C GLN A 125 -10.92 12.62 10.68
N ALA A 126 -9.58 12.57 10.66
CA ALA A 126 -8.81 12.78 9.43
C ALA A 126 -8.77 11.57 8.48
N LEU A 127 -9.22 10.39 8.91
CA LEU A 127 -9.38 9.21 8.05
C LEU A 127 -10.79 8.64 8.21
N SER A 128 -11.80 9.53 8.32
CA SER A 128 -13.16 9.08 8.09
C SER A 128 -13.23 8.67 6.62
N CYS A 129 -13.40 7.37 6.41
CA CYS A 129 -13.83 6.73 5.17
C CYS A 129 -15.22 7.32 4.80
N ARG A 130 -15.26 8.60 4.44
CA ARG A 130 -16.39 9.26 3.81
C ARG A 130 -16.29 8.89 2.33
N PRO A 131 -17.42 8.70 1.63
CA PRO A 131 -17.36 8.59 0.17
C PRO A 131 -16.54 9.77 -0.35
N CYS A 132 -15.54 9.50 -1.18
CA CYS A 132 -14.71 10.48 -1.88
C CYS A 132 -15.61 11.37 -2.75
N LEU A 133 -16.33 12.28 -2.11
CA LEU A 133 -17.04 13.40 -2.71
C LEU A 133 -16.25 14.61 -2.24
N ASP A 134 -15.62 15.26 -3.21
CA ASP A 134 -14.83 16.50 -3.10
C ASP A 134 -13.32 16.33 -2.83
N CYS A 135 -12.61 15.81 -3.85
CA CYS A 135 -11.25 16.26 -4.16
C CYS A 135 -11.35 17.24 -5.35
N PHE A 136 -11.29 18.56 -5.07
CA PHE A 136 -11.11 19.63 -6.06
C PHE A 136 -9.79 20.35 -5.80
#